data_AF-A0A849BP78-F1
#
_entry.id   AF-A0A849BP78-F1
#
_cell.length_a   1.000
_cell.length_b   1.000
_cell.length_c   1.000
_cell.angle_alpha   90.00
_cell.angle_beta   90.00
_cell.angle_gamma   90.00
#
_symmetry.space_group_name_H-M   'P 1'
#
loop_
_entity.id
_entity.type
_entity.pdbx_description
1 polymer ?
#
loop_
_entity_poly.entity_id
_entity_poly.type
_entity_poly.pdbx_seq_one_letter_code
_entity_poly.pdbx_strand_id
1 'polypeptide(L)' 'MRAAYLPGGSRVDLREVPDPEPGHGQVLVGTRASTICGSDLR' A
#
# COMPACT_ATOMS: atom_id res chain seq x y z
N MET A 1 9.82 1.49 3.24
CA MET A 1 8.51 1.54 3.91
C MET A 1 7.89 0.17 4.14
N ARG A 2 7.11 0.03 5.22
CA ARG A 2 6.25 -1.13 5.47
C ARG A 2 4.96 -1.04 4.65
N ALA A 3 4.66 -2.07 3.86
CA ALA A 3 3.51 -2.12 2.95
C ALA A 3 2.63 -3.34 3.21
N ALA A 4 1.32 -3.20 3.01
CA ALA A 4 0.36 -4.29 3.07
C ALA A 4 -0.04 -4.74 1.66
N TYR A 5 0.13 -6.03 1.38
CA TYR A 5 -0.29 -6.69 0.15
C TYR A 5 -1.47 -7.61 0.44
N LEU A 6 -2.47 -7.60 -0.45
CA LEU A 6 -3.67 -8.44 -0.38
C LEU A 6 -3.66 -9.43 -1.55
N PRO A 7 -2.99 -10.59 -1.43
CA PRO A 7 -2.88 -11.58 -2.52
C PRO A 7 -4.16 -12.40 -2.75
N GLY A 8 -5.23 -12.14 -2.00
CA GLY A 8 -6.46 -12.93 -1.99
C GLY A 8 -6.47 -14.03 -0.92
N GLY A 9 -7.56 -14.78 -0.86
CA GLY A 9 -7.75 -15.87 0.11
C GLY A 9 -7.84 -15.42 1.58
N SER A 10 -8.31 -14.19 1.82
CA SER A 10 -8.39 -13.59 3.16
C SER A 10 -7.04 -13.51 3.89
N ARG A 11 -5.96 -13.25 3.15
CA ARG A 11 -4.60 -13.13 3.69
C ARG A 11 -4.08 -11.71 3.52
N VAL A 12 -3.26 -11.30 4.49
CA VAL A 12 -2.46 -10.08 4.42
C VAL A 12 -1.00 -10.47 4.47
N ASP A 13 -0.22 -9.90 3.55
CA ASP A 13 1.23 -10.05 3.51
C ASP A 13 1.88 -8.69 3.76
N LEU A 14 2.59 -8.56 4.87
CA LEU A 14 3.26 -7.33 5.27
C LEU A 14 4.73 -7.42 4.86
N ARG A 15 5.16 -6.50 4.01
CA ARG A 15 6.50 -6.48 3.44
C ARG A 15 7.22 -5.19 3.74
N GLU A 16 8.52 -5.28 3.94
CA GLU A 16 9.42 -4.13 3.83
C GLU A 16 9.82 -3.98 2.37
N VAL A 17 9.57 -2.79 1.82
CA VAL A 17 9.88 -2.44 0.44
C VAL A 17 10.61 -1.08 0.42
N PRO A 18 11.42 -0.78 -0.61
CA PRO A 18 12.01 0.56 -0.73
C PRO A 18 10.90 1.62 -0.87
N ASP A 19 11.22 2.85 -0.47
CA ASP A 19 10.34 3.98 -0.74
C ASP A 19 10.33 4.26 -2.26
N PRO A 20 9.17 4.57 -2.86
CA PRO A 20 9.07 4.77 -4.30
C PRO A 20 9.63 6.14 -4.71
N GLU A 21 10.32 6.18 -5.85
CA GLU A 21 10.84 7.41 -6.44
C GLU A 21 9.78 8.06 -7.34
N PRO A 22 9.37 9.33 -7.11
CA PRO A 22 8.38 9.99 -7.94
C PRO A 22 8.93 10.38 -9.33
N GLY A 23 8.13 10.17 -10.37
CA GLY A 23 8.42 10.66 -11.71
C GLY A 23 8.04 12.13 -11.92
N HIS A 24 8.18 12.62 -13.16
CA HIS A 24 7.80 14.00 -13.50
C HIS A 24 6.33 14.29 -13.19
N GLY A 25 6.07 15.30 -12.36
CA GLY A 25 4.72 15.70 -11.93
C GLY A 25 4.10 14.85 -10.82
N GLN A 26 4.83 13.86 -10.26
CA GLN A 26 4.37 13.05 -9.13
C GLN A 26 4.93 13.57 -7.81
N VAL A 27 4.26 13.23 -6.70
CA VAL A 27 4.71 13.53 -5.34
C VAL A 27 4.63 12.29 -4.46
N LEU A 28 5.61 12.11 -3.59
CA LEU A 28 5.59 11.07 -2.56
C LEU A 28 4.87 11.61 -1.31
N VAL A 29 3.88 10.86 -0.82
CA VAL A 29 3.08 11.25 0.35
C VAL A 29 3.26 10.23 1.48
N GLY A 30 3.52 10.72 2.68
CA GLY A 30 3.50 9.89 3.89
C GLY A 30 2.07 9.72 4.43
N THR A 31 1.56 8.50 4.44
CA THR A 31 0.23 8.18 4.97
C THR A 31 0.17 8.39 6.49
N ARG A 32 -0.76 9.23 6.97
CA ARG A 32 -1.04 9.39 8.41
C ARG A 32 -2.16 8.48 8.92
N ALA A 33 -3.19 8.29 8.09
CA ALA A 33 -4.32 7.42 8.36
C ALA A 33 -4.80 6.82 7.03
N SER A 34 -5.23 5.57 7.07
CA SER A 34 -5.85 4.85 5.95
C SER A 34 -6.83 3.83 6.52
N THR A 35 -7.82 3.43 5.72
CA THR A 35 -8.76 2.36 6.04
C THR A 35 -8.96 1.48 4.81
N ILE A 36 -9.37 0.23 5.03
CA ILE A 36 -9.67 -0.71 3.96
C ILE A 36 -11.04 -0.39 3.33
N CYS A 37 -11.15 -0.52 2.01
CA CYS A 37 -12.42 -0.47 1.31
C CYS A 37 -12.94 -1.89 1.08
N GLY A 38 -14.27 -2.08 1.03
CA GLY A 38 -14.85 -3.38 0.69
C GLY A 38 -14.46 -3.89 -0.71
N SER A 39 -14.00 -3.02 -1.62
CA SER A 39 -13.48 -3.41 -2.93
C SER A 39 -12.16 -4.19 -2.85
N ASP A 40 -11.35 -3.93 -1.82
CA ASP A 40 -10.03 -4.54 -1.66
C ASP A 40 -10.13 -6.02 -1.20
N LEU A 41 -11.32 -6.44 -0.77
CA LEU A 41 -11.61 -7.77 -0.21
C LEU A 41 -12.33 -8.72 -1.18
N ARG A 42 -12.76 -8.24 -2.35
CA ARG A 42 -13.45 -9.07 -3.35
C ARG A 42 -12.48 -9.81 -4.26
#